data_AF-A0A4S4ZT97-F1
#
_entry.id   AF-A0A4S4ZT97-F1
#
_cell.length_a   1.000
_cell.length_b   1.000
_cell.length_c   1.000
_cell.angle_alpha   90.00
_cell.angle_beta   90.00
_cell.angle_gamma   90.00
#
_symmetry.space_group_name_H-M   'P 1'
#
loop_
_entity.id
_entity.type
_entity.pdbx_description
1 polymer ?
#
loop_
_entity_poly.entity_id
_entity_poly.type
_entity_poly.pdbx_seq_one_letter_code
_entity_poly.pdbx_strand_id
1 'polypeptide(L)'
;MTVVTGPLITTDPSADAHRRSALRRMRTVAVSLLLLAAAVYGATLGQDDGVLGYVNAGAEASMVGAIADWFAVTALFKHPLGLPIPHTALIPKRKDDLGKGLEEFVGENFLQEDIIRERVLGVGVAQRVADWLAEPANAERVVNEVAEIAALGLSKVREDHIESLVTEALVPRFREESIAPLLGGLLAEALRDDLHHGLVDLMLEEMHDWLVANPETVREVLGERAPWWAPESVNTYVINRLHLEMVRWIAEIRGNQEHRARKALDSMLGQLSADLLDNPATQQRAERLKERVLDHPAVIATAISLWNALRKALLTSLGDPHGAVRRRLLVEVESGSARLRSDGALRDRLDKAAADAAVFAVDRYGAELTAVITHTIERWDGKEAARRIELHVGRDLQFIRINGTIVGGLVGLLIHAVSVALH
;
A
#
# COMPACT_ATOMS: atom_id res chain seq x y z
N MET A 1 -3.84 21.52 7.22
CA MET A 1 -3.48 20.22 7.84
C MET A 1 -4.11 20.16 9.22
N THR A 2 -5.31 19.60 9.30
CA THR A 2 -6.06 19.41 10.54
C THR A 2 -5.48 18.18 11.23
N VAL A 3 -4.74 18.37 12.32
CA VAL A 3 -4.22 17.27 13.14
C VAL A 3 -5.43 16.59 13.79
N VAL A 4 -5.75 15.38 13.33
CA VAL A 4 -6.74 14.52 13.95
C VAL A 4 -6.17 14.06 15.29
N THR A 5 -6.52 14.74 16.38
CA THR A 5 -6.34 14.23 17.74
C THR A 5 -7.32 13.08 17.96
N GLY A 6 -6.92 11.87 17.56
CA GLY A 6 -7.62 10.64 17.92
C GLY A 6 -7.70 10.46 19.44
N PRO A 7 -8.73 9.77 19.97
CA PRO A 7 -8.86 9.57 21.41
C PRO A 7 -7.65 8.82 21.95
N LEU A 8 -7.06 9.33 23.03
CA LEU A 8 -6.09 8.63 23.86
C LEU A 8 -6.58 7.20 24.11
N ILE A 9 -5.71 6.21 23.90
CA ILE A 9 -5.92 4.79 24.21
C ILE A 9 -6.73 4.68 25.50
N THR A 10 -8.01 4.35 25.36
CA THR A 10 -8.89 4.20 26.51
C THR A 10 -8.49 2.88 27.15
N THR A 11 -7.87 2.93 28.33
CA THR A 11 -7.63 1.70 29.09
C THR A 11 -8.99 1.07 29.37
N ASP A 12 -9.11 -0.26 29.20
CA ASP A 12 -10.34 -0.99 29.50
C ASP A 12 -10.75 -0.68 30.96
N PRO A 13 -11.87 0.05 31.18
CA PRO A 13 -12.27 0.49 32.51
C PRO A 13 -12.50 -0.68 33.46
N SER A 14 -12.87 -1.84 32.94
CA SER A 14 -13.13 -3.05 33.70
C SER A 14 -11.82 -3.68 34.22
N ALA A 15 -10.78 -3.72 33.39
CA ALA A 15 -9.46 -4.22 33.79
C ALA A 15 -8.82 -3.32 34.86
N ASP A 16 -8.95 -2.00 34.72
CA ASP A 16 -8.43 -1.05 35.70
C ASP A 16 -9.16 -1.15 37.06
N ALA A 17 -10.47 -1.42 37.05
CA ALA A 17 -11.24 -1.63 38.27
C ALA A 17 -10.74 -2.87 39.05
N HIS A 18 -10.47 -3.99 38.35
CA HIS A 18 -9.89 -5.19 38.95
C HIS A 18 -8.50 -4.93 39.55
N ARG A 19 -7.63 -4.18 38.86
CA ARG A 19 -6.30 -3.82 39.38
C ARG A 19 -6.40 -2.97 40.64
N ARG A 20 -7.32 -1.99 40.67
CA ARG A 20 -7.55 -1.14 41.85
C ARG A 20 -8.02 -1.95 43.05
N SER A 21 -8.94 -2.88 42.86
CA SER A 21 -9.44 -3.73 43.96
C SER A 21 -8.34 -4.64 44.50
N ALA A 22 -7.56 -5.26 43.62
CA ALA A 22 -6.41 -6.09 44.01
C ALA A 22 -5.36 -5.29 44.78
N LEU A 23 -5.01 -4.09 44.32
CA LEU A 23 -4.08 -3.19 45.01
C LEU A 23 -4.58 -2.81 46.40
N ARG A 24 -5.87 -2.44 46.53
CA ARG A 24 -6.48 -2.10 47.83
C ARG A 24 -6.40 -3.27 48.80
N ARG A 25 -6.77 -4.47 48.37
CA ARG A 25 -6.70 -5.69 49.20
C ARG A 25 -5.28 -5.93 49.70
N MET A 26 -4.28 -5.88 48.81
CA MET A 26 -2.89 -6.13 49.19
C MET A 26 -2.35 -5.06 50.13
N ARG A 27 -2.75 -3.79 49.92
CA ARG A 27 -2.42 -2.69 50.82
C ARG A 27 -3.02 -2.90 52.22
N THR A 28 -4.26 -3.37 52.31
CA THR A 28 -4.88 -3.72 53.59
C THR A 28 -4.09 -4.81 54.29
N VAL A 29 -3.71 -5.89 53.59
CA VAL A 29 -2.90 -6.98 54.17
C VAL A 29 -1.57 -6.46 54.71
N ALA A 30 -0.83 -5.69 53.92
CA ALA A 30 0.46 -5.14 54.33
C ALA A 30 0.33 -4.21 55.57
N VAL A 31 -0.70 -3.37 55.61
CA VAL A 31 -0.97 -2.49 56.76
C VAL A 31 -1.40 -3.29 57.99
N SER A 32 -2.23 -4.33 57.82
CA SER A 32 -2.64 -5.21 58.92
C SER A 32 -1.46 -5.95 59.54
N LEU A 33 -0.50 -6.41 58.74
CA LEU A 33 0.73 -7.04 59.25
C LEU A 33 1.60 -6.05 60.04
N LEU A 34 1.74 -4.82 59.55
CA LEU A 34 2.45 -3.76 60.29
C LEU A 34 1.78 -3.45 61.63
N LEU A 35 0.45 -3.30 61.64
CA LEU A 35 -0.31 -3.06 62.88
C LEU A 35 -0.23 -4.24 63.84
N LEU A 36 -0.23 -5.47 63.33
CA LEU A 36 -0.03 -6.67 64.13
C LEU A 36 1.36 -6.69 64.78
N ALA A 37 2.42 -6.43 64.01
CA ALA A 37 3.78 -6.34 64.54
C ALA A 37 3.91 -5.25 65.62
N ALA A 38 3.31 -4.07 65.39
CA ALA A 38 3.29 -3.00 66.37
C ALA A 38 2.51 -3.35 67.66
N ALA A 39 1.38 -4.05 67.52
CA ALA A 39 0.59 -4.52 68.66
C ALA A 39 1.34 -5.58 69.47
N VAL A 40 2.01 -6.53 68.79
CA VAL A 40 2.84 -7.55 69.45
C VAL A 40 4.00 -6.88 70.19
N TYR A 41 4.74 -5.98 69.54
CA TYR A 41 5.83 -5.23 70.16
C TYR A 41 5.37 -4.46 71.40
N GLY A 42 4.23 -3.75 71.33
CA GLY A 42 3.66 -3.01 72.46
C GLY A 42 3.19 -3.91 73.59
N ALA A 43 2.64 -5.09 73.29
CA ALA A 43 2.20 -6.06 74.30
C ALA A 43 3.37 -6.78 75.00
N THR A 44 4.52 -6.91 74.34
CA THR A 44 5.74 -7.53 74.88
C THR A 44 6.72 -6.52 75.47
N LEU A 45 6.34 -5.25 75.60
CA LEU A 45 7.21 -4.18 76.09
C LEU A 45 7.56 -4.42 77.57
N GLY A 46 8.87 -4.47 77.89
CA GLY A 46 9.35 -4.69 79.26
C GLY A 46 9.38 -6.15 79.73
N GLN A 47 9.22 -7.11 78.82
CA GLN A 47 9.41 -8.54 79.11
C GLN A 47 10.64 -9.07 78.36
N ASP A 48 11.82 -8.81 78.94
CA ASP A 48 13.11 -9.13 78.33
C ASP A 48 13.53 -10.60 78.57
N ASP A 49 12.86 -11.31 79.47
CA ASP A 49 13.22 -12.67 79.87
C ASP A 49 12.48 -13.77 79.06
N GLY A 50 13.24 -14.73 78.55
CA GLY A 50 12.73 -15.97 77.95
C GLY A 50 12.17 -15.81 76.53
N VAL A 51 11.15 -16.60 76.18
CA VAL A 51 10.56 -16.65 74.82
C VAL A 51 9.96 -15.30 74.40
N LEU A 52 9.54 -14.47 75.37
CA LEU A 52 8.94 -13.16 75.12
C LEU A 52 9.95 -12.12 74.62
N GLY A 53 11.22 -12.22 75.02
CA GLY A 53 12.30 -11.38 74.49
C GLY A 53 12.54 -11.61 72.99
N TYR A 54 12.50 -12.88 72.55
CA TYR A 54 12.57 -13.25 71.12
C TYR A 54 11.39 -12.68 70.33
N VAL A 55 10.17 -12.80 70.87
CA VAL A 55 8.97 -12.26 70.21
C VAL A 55 9.03 -10.73 70.15
N ASN A 56 9.51 -10.07 71.20
CA ASN A 56 9.69 -8.62 71.23
C ASN A 56 10.67 -8.16 70.13
N ALA A 57 11.88 -8.73 70.10
CA ALA A 57 12.91 -8.37 69.12
C ALA A 57 12.49 -8.70 67.67
N GLY A 58 11.80 -9.83 67.47
CA GLY A 58 11.21 -10.17 66.18
C GLY A 58 10.12 -9.17 65.77
N ALA A 59 9.24 -8.76 66.68
CA ALA A 59 8.19 -7.79 66.40
C ALA A 59 8.73 -6.37 66.14
N GLU A 60 9.73 -5.94 66.91
CA GLU A 60 10.44 -4.68 66.70
C GLU A 60 11.08 -4.63 65.30
N ALA A 61 11.86 -5.65 64.96
CA ALA A 61 12.54 -5.72 63.68
C ALA A 61 11.56 -5.89 62.50
N SER A 62 10.47 -6.64 62.68
CA SER A 62 9.37 -6.73 61.71
C SER A 62 8.73 -5.36 61.45
N MET A 63 8.46 -4.61 62.52
CA MET A 63 7.87 -3.28 62.43
C MET A 63 8.81 -2.30 61.72
N VAL A 64 10.09 -2.28 62.09
CA VAL A 64 11.10 -1.43 61.47
C VAL A 64 11.26 -1.77 59.98
N GLY A 65 11.36 -3.05 59.62
CA GLY A 65 11.44 -3.50 58.23
C GLY A 65 10.23 -3.08 57.39
N ALA A 66 9.02 -3.28 57.94
CA ALA A 66 7.78 -2.86 57.29
C ALA A 66 7.69 -1.33 57.08
N ILE A 67 8.16 -0.53 58.05
CA ILE A 67 8.19 0.95 57.94
C ILE A 67 9.23 1.40 56.91
N ALA A 68 10.42 0.78 56.90
CA ALA A 68 11.48 1.09 55.95
C ALA A 68 11.03 0.86 54.49
N ASP A 69 10.43 -0.31 54.23
CA ASP A 69 9.89 -0.62 52.90
C ASP A 69 8.67 0.23 52.56
N TRP A 70 7.84 0.59 53.54
CA TRP A 70 6.77 1.56 53.33
C TRP A 70 7.33 2.90 52.85
N PHE A 71 8.39 3.39 53.50
CA PHE A 71 9.03 4.64 53.14
C PHE A 71 9.63 4.55 51.72
N ALA A 72 10.41 3.52 51.41
CA ALA A 72 11.06 3.35 50.11
C ALA A 72 10.04 3.26 48.95
N VAL A 73 9.02 2.41 49.09
CA VAL A 73 7.98 2.26 48.06
C VAL A 73 7.16 3.54 47.92
N THR A 74 6.83 4.21 49.03
CA THR A 74 6.08 5.47 48.97
C THR A 74 6.92 6.57 48.30
N ALA A 75 8.21 6.68 48.64
CA ALA A 75 9.16 7.62 48.05
C ALA A 75 9.34 7.44 46.54
N LEU A 76 9.07 6.25 45.99
CA LEU A 76 9.09 6.03 44.55
C LEU A 76 7.96 6.80 43.84
N PHE A 77 6.74 6.83 44.40
CA PHE A 77 5.56 7.39 43.75
C PHE A 77 5.14 8.77 44.28
N LYS A 78 5.38 9.05 45.57
CA LYS A 78 4.82 10.21 46.30
C LYS A 78 5.80 10.70 47.36
N HIS A 79 5.52 11.87 47.92
CA HIS A 79 6.20 12.35 49.12
C HIS A 79 5.67 11.60 50.36
N PRO A 80 6.52 10.88 51.12
CA PRO A 80 6.07 10.22 52.35
C PRO A 80 5.58 11.26 53.36
N LEU A 81 4.43 11.00 53.99
CA LEU A 81 3.70 11.94 54.87
C LEU A 81 3.37 13.30 54.24
N GLY A 82 3.52 13.45 52.92
CA GLY A 82 3.36 14.73 52.22
C GLY A 82 4.54 15.71 52.41
N LEU A 83 5.63 15.28 53.06
CA LEU A 83 6.79 16.13 53.32
C LEU A 83 7.76 16.10 52.12
N PRO A 84 8.24 17.27 51.63
CA PRO A 84 9.13 17.37 50.47
C PRO A 84 10.56 16.96 50.84
N ILE A 85 10.76 15.70 51.18
CA ILE A 85 12.09 15.14 51.48
C ILE A 85 12.90 15.04 50.18
N PRO A 86 14.20 15.41 50.17
CA PRO A 86 15.09 15.20 49.02
C PRO A 86 15.06 13.74 48.54
N HIS A 87 15.19 13.51 47.23
CA HIS A 87 15.19 12.17 46.62
C HIS A 87 13.90 11.33 46.81
N THR A 88 12.76 11.96 47.14
CA THR A 88 11.43 11.32 47.11
C THR A 88 10.59 11.80 45.91
N ALA A 89 9.49 11.08 45.64
CA ALA A 89 8.67 11.18 44.44
C ALA A 89 9.50 10.96 43.15
N LEU A 90 10.28 9.87 43.10
CA LEU A 90 11.26 9.62 42.03
C LEU A 90 10.61 9.44 40.65
N ILE A 91 9.54 8.63 40.54
CA ILE A 91 8.83 8.41 39.27
C ILE A 91 8.22 9.71 38.72
N PRO A 92 7.46 10.51 39.49
CA PRO A 92 6.98 11.81 39.02
C PRO A 92 8.07 12.73 38.50
N LYS A 93 9.25 12.72 39.13
CA LYS A 93 10.37 13.62 38.80
C LYS A 93 11.18 13.15 37.59
N ARG A 94 11.34 11.83 37.41
CA ARG A 94 12.13 11.23 36.33
C ARG A 94 11.28 10.59 35.23
N LYS A 95 10.00 11.00 35.10
CA LYS A 95 9.08 10.41 34.12
C LYS A 95 9.63 10.51 32.69
N ASP A 96 10.27 11.62 32.35
CA ASP A 96 10.78 11.89 31.00
C ASP A 96 12.03 11.05 30.71
N ASP A 97 12.93 10.89 31.69
CA ASP A 97 14.09 9.99 31.60
C ASP A 97 13.64 8.53 31.43
N LEU A 98 12.61 8.11 32.17
CA LEU A 98 12.02 6.77 32.03
C LEU A 98 11.37 6.58 30.66
N GLY A 99 10.76 7.63 30.11
CA GLY A 99 10.20 7.60 28.76
C GLY A 99 11.26 7.39 27.70
N LYS A 100 12.35 8.17 27.75
CA LYS A 100 13.50 8.02 26.85
C LYS A 100 14.15 6.64 26.96
N GLY A 101 14.38 6.16 28.18
CA GLY A 101 14.94 4.81 28.37
C GLY A 101 14.03 3.71 27.84
N LEU A 102 12.71 3.87 27.93
CA LEU A 102 11.75 2.92 27.35
C LEU A 102 11.73 3.00 25.81
N GLU A 103 11.84 4.20 25.25
CA GLU A 103 11.99 4.41 23.81
C GLU A 103 13.23 3.70 23.27
N GLU A 104 14.41 3.98 23.85
CA GLU A 104 15.69 3.35 23.49
C GLU A 104 15.60 1.82 23.61
N PHE A 105 15.07 1.34 24.73
CA PHE A 105 14.89 -0.10 24.95
C PHE A 105 14.01 -0.76 23.87
N VAL A 106 12.89 -0.12 23.50
CA VAL A 106 12.00 -0.66 22.47
C VAL A 106 12.67 -0.63 21.10
N GLY A 107 13.35 0.47 20.75
CA GLY A 107 14.09 0.58 19.51
C GLY A 107 15.18 -0.48 19.38
N GLU A 108 16.01 -0.61 20.40
CA GLU A 108 17.16 -1.53 20.38
C GLU A 108 16.77 -3.01 20.47
N ASN A 109 15.69 -3.36 21.17
CA ASN A 109 15.37 -4.76 21.46
C ASN A 109 14.18 -5.33 20.65
N PHE A 110 13.29 -4.49 20.13
CA PHE A 110 12.09 -4.95 19.41
C PHE A 110 12.06 -4.57 17.94
N LEU A 111 12.84 -3.57 17.52
CA LEU A 111 12.91 -3.11 16.14
C LEU A 111 14.16 -3.63 15.40
N GLN A 112 14.75 -4.73 15.89
CA GLN A 112 15.86 -5.38 15.21
C GLN A 112 15.40 -6.10 13.94
N GLU A 113 16.17 -5.99 12.86
CA GLU A 113 15.87 -6.61 11.56
C GLU A 113 15.53 -8.10 11.70
N ASP A 114 16.37 -8.87 12.40
CA ASP A 114 16.20 -10.32 12.53
C ASP A 114 14.87 -10.69 13.19
N ILE A 115 14.50 -9.96 14.24
CA ILE A 115 13.24 -10.16 14.96
C ILE A 115 12.06 -9.82 14.04
N ILE A 116 12.08 -8.67 13.36
CA ILE A 116 10.99 -8.27 12.47
C ILE A 116 10.84 -9.27 11.33
N ARG A 117 11.95 -9.67 10.70
CA ARG A 117 11.98 -10.64 9.61
C ARG A 117 11.40 -11.99 10.04
N GLU A 118 11.87 -12.54 11.15
CA GLU A 118 11.37 -13.81 11.68
C GLU A 118 9.85 -13.74 11.95
N ARG A 119 9.38 -12.64 12.54
CA ARG A 119 7.96 -12.47 12.86
C ARG A 119 7.09 -12.31 11.61
N VAL A 120 7.54 -11.58 10.60
CA VAL A 120 6.80 -11.44 9.32
C VAL A 120 6.76 -12.76 8.56
N LEU A 121 7.88 -13.49 8.49
CA LEU A 121 7.93 -14.80 7.83
C LEU A 121 7.08 -15.85 8.57
N GLY A 122 7.10 -15.86 9.90
CA GLY A 122 6.28 -16.78 10.71
C GLY A 122 4.77 -16.54 10.61
N VAL A 123 4.36 -15.35 10.14
CA VAL A 123 2.96 -14.98 9.92
C VAL A 123 2.42 -15.59 8.61
N GLY A 124 3.25 -15.84 7.60
CA GLY A 124 2.80 -16.36 6.30
C GLY A 124 1.80 -15.42 5.62
N VAL A 125 2.22 -14.18 5.38
CA VAL A 125 1.37 -13.10 4.84
C VAL A 125 0.76 -13.51 3.49
N ALA A 126 1.57 -14.07 2.61
CA ALA A 126 1.14 -14.48 1.27
C ALA A 126 0.02 -15.52 1.33
N GLN A 127 0.13 -16.52 2.21
CA GLN A 127 -0.92 -17.53 2.39
C GLN A 127 -2.22 -16.91 2.90
N ARG A 128 -2.14 -16.04 3.91
CA ARG A 128 -3.33 -15.39 4.49
C ARG A 128 -4.03 -14.49 3.48
N VAL A 129 -3.27 -13.73 2.69
CA VAL A 129 -3.82 -12.90 1.61
C VAL A 129 -4.49 -13.80 0.57
N ALA A 130 -3.87 -14.92 0.20
CA ALA A 130 -4.42 -15.83 -0.78
C ALA A 130 -5.75 -16.46 -0.30
N ASP A 131 -5.81 -16.92 0.95
CA ASP A 131 -7.02 -17.49 1.54
C ASP A 131 -8.12 -16.44 1.73
N TRP A 132 -7.76 -15.22 2.13
CA TRP A 132 -8.70 -14.11 2.26
C TRP A 132 -9.28 -13.71 0.89
N LEU A 133 -8.46 -13.62 -0.16
CA LEU A 133 -8.90 -13.34 -1.53
C LEU A 133 -9.69 -14.49 -2.18
N ALA A 134 -9.62 -15.70 -1.63
CA ALA A 134 -10.38 -16.84 -2.14
C ALA A 134 -11.87 -16.73 -1.79
N GLU A 135 -12.25 -15.90 -0.83
CA GLU A 135 -13.64 -15.59 -0.52
C GLU A 135 -14.20 -14.55 -1.52
N PRO A 136 -15.30 -14.84 -2.24
CA PRO A 136 -15.82 -13.95 -3.29
C PRO A 136 -16.11 -12.53 -2.81
N ALA A 137 -16.63 -12.38 -1.59
CA ALA A 137 -16.94 -11.07 -1.01
C ALA A 137 -15.68 -10.20 -0.80
N ASN A 138 -14.55 -10.82 -0.46
CA ASN A 138 -13.29 -10.10 -0.25
C ASN A 138 -12.64 -9.73 -1.60
N ALA A 139 -12.70 -10.63 -2.58
CA ALA A 139 -12.25 -10.34 -3.94
C ALA A 139 -13.03 -9.16 -4.55
N GLU A 140 -14.36 -9.16 -4.45
CA GLU A 140 -15.21 -8.04 -4.87
C GLU A 140 -14.84 -6.74 -4.15
N ARG A 141 -14.57 -6.81 -2.84
CA ARG A 141 -14.14 -5.64 -2.06
C ARG A 141 -12.83 -5.07 -2.60
N VAL A 142 -11.83 -5.90 -2.86
CA VAL A 142 -10.55 -5.43 -3.45
C VAL A 142 -10.77 -4.81 -4.81
N VAL A 143 -11.56 -5.46 -5.67
CA VAL A 143 -11.86 -4.93 -7.01
C VAL A 143 -12.55 -3.56 -6.92
N ASN A 144 -13.48 -3.38 -5.97
CA ASN A 144 -14.17 -2.10 -5.77
C ASN A 144 -13.21 -0.99 -5.34
N GLU A 145 -12.38 -1.23 -4.32
CA GLU A 145 -11.41 -0.25 -3.82
C GLU A 145 -10.36 0.09 -4.89
N VAL A 146 -9.82 -0.93 -5.58
CA VAL A 146 -8.86 -0.73 -6.67
C VAL A 146 -9.50 0.03 -7.83
N ALA A 147 -10.74 -0.28 -8.19
CA ALA A 147 -11.45 0.43 -9.25
C ALA A 147 -11.69 1.90 -8.91
N GLU A 148 -12.03 2.21 -7.66
CA GLU A 148 -12.20 3.60 -7.19
C GLU A 148 -10.88 4.37 -7.22
N ILE A 149 -9.79 3.78 -6.70
CA ILE A 149 -8.46 4.40 -6.74
C ILE A 149 -8.00 4.58 -8.20
N ALA A 150 -8.21 3.59 -9.06
CA ALA A 150 -7.86 3.67 -10.47
C ALA A 150 -8.67 4.74 -11.19
N ALA A 151 -9.98 4.87 -10.90
CA ALA A 151 -10.83 5.92 -11.45
C ALA A 151 -10.38 7.31 -10.98
N LEU A 152 -10.01 7.46 -9.70
CA LEU A 152 -9.44 8.70 -9.17
C LEU A 152 -8.09 9.03 -9.84
N GLY A 153 -7.24 8.04 -10.08
CA GLY A 153 -5.99 8.20 -10.82
C GLY A 153 -6.23 8.65 -12.27
N LEU A 154 -7.06 7.92 -13.01
CA LEU A 154 -7.43 8.24 -14.41
C LEU A 154 -8.08 9.62 -14.53
N SER A 155 -8.89 10.02 -13.54
CA SER A 155 -9.53 11.34 -13.58
C SER A 155 -8.53 12.49 -13.40
N LYS A 156 -7.37 12.26 -12.76
CA LYS A 156 -6.32 13.26 -12.58
C LYS A 156 -5.35 13.38 -13.76
N VAL A 157 -5.36 12.43 -14.70
CA VAL A 157 -4.51 12.52 -15.90
C VAL A 157 -5.00 13.66 -16.78
N ARG A 158 -4.14 14.65 -17.00
CA ARG A 158 -4.39 15.81 -17.85
C ARG A 158 -3.84 15.58 -19.26
N GLU A 159 -4.30 16.38 -20.22
CA GLU A 159 -3.91 16.27 -21.63
C GLU A 159 -2.42 16.61 -21.84
N ASP A 160 -1.85 17.54 -21.07
CA ASP A 160 -0.43 17.90 -21.14
C ASP A 160 0.49 16.73 -20.78
N HIS A 161 0.07 15.85 -19.86
CA HIS A 161 0.84 14.64 -19.55
C HIS A 161 0.88 13.66 -20.73
N ILE A 162 -0.20 13.60 -21.53
CA ILE A 162 -0.27 12.73 -22.71
C ILE A 162 0.54 13.32 -23.85
N GLU A 163 0.49 14.64 -24.04
CA GLU A 163 1.33 15.35 -24.98
C GLU A 163 2.82 15.11 -24.69
N SER A 164 3.26 15.30 -23.45
CA SER A 164 4.64 14.98 -23.04
C SER A 164 4.98 13.50 -23.24
N LEU A 165 4.08 12.57 -22.86
CA LEU A 165 4.33 11.13 -23.09
C LEU A 165 4.53 10.81 -24.57
N VAL A 166 3.71 11.39 -25.45
CA VAL A 166 3.82 11.18 -26.90
C VAL A 166 5.09 11.81 -27.45
N THR A 167 5.37 13.06 -27.12
CA THR A 167 6.48 13.82 -27.71
C THR A 167 7.84 13.48 -27.14
N GLU A 168 7.92 13.17 -25.84
CA GLU A 168 9.19 12.94 -25.13
C GLU A 168 9.54 11.45 -25.00
N ALA A 169 8.56 10.55 -24.94
CA ALA A 169 8.81 9.12 -24.76
C ALA A 169 8.51 8.28 -26.02
N LEU A 170 7.34 8.44 -26.63
CA LEU A 170 6.92 7.58 -27.74
C LEU A 170 7.57 7.98 -29.07
N VAL A 171 7.44 9.24 -29.48
CA VAL A 171 7.96 9.74 -30.78
C VAL A 171 9.47 9.48 -30.92
N PRO A 172 10.32 9.78 -29.92
CA PRO A 172 11.75 9.48 -30.02
C PRO A 172 12.01 7.99 -30.19
N ARG A 173 11.31 7.14 -29.44
CA ARG A 173 11.45 5.69 -29.54
C ARG A 173 11.06 5.14 -30.91
N PHE A 174 9.98 5.67 -31.50
CA PHE A 174 9.56 5.31 -32.87
C PHE A 174 10.51 5.84 -33.96
N ARG A 175 11.28 6.91 -33.68
CA ARG A 175 12.32 7.40 -34.61
C ARG A 175 13.53 6.47 -34.62
N GLU A 176 13.97 5.99 -33.46
CA GLU A 176 15.12 5.10 -33.30
C GLU A 176 14.93 3.74 -33.98
N GLU A 177 13.74 3.15 -33.86
CA GLU A 177 13.43 1.84 -34.43
C GLU A 177 13.00 1.94 -35.90
N SER A 178 13.48 1.03 -36.74
CA SER A 178 13.01 0.92 -38.13
C SER A 178 11.66 0.25 -38.16
N ILE A 179 10.67 0.97 -38.70
CA ILE A 179 9.29 0.51 -38.78
C ILE A 179 9.05 -0.25 -40.09
N ALA A 180 9.87 -0.05 -41.12
CA ALA A 180 9.66 -0.66 -42.43
C ALA A 180 9.60 -2.21 -42.40
N PRO A 181 10.51 -2.95 -41.73
CA PRO A 181 10.40 -4.41 -41.64
C PRO A 181 9.19 -4.87 -40.83
N LEU A 182 8.83 -4.13 -39.78
CA LEU A 182 7.63 -4.42 -38.98
C LEU A 182 6.36 -4.29 -39.81
N LEU A 183 6.22 -3.22 -40.60
CA LEU A 183 5.11 -3.03 -41.53
C LEU A 183 5.10 -4.10 -42.62
N GLY A 184 6.27 -4.47 -43.15
CA GLY A 184 6.39 -5.55 -44.12
C GLY A 184 5.86 -6.87 -43.59
N GLY A 185 6.25 -7.24 -42.36
CA GLY A 185 5.79 -8.47 -41.70
C GLY A 185 4.31 -8.46 -41.32
N LEU A 186 3.80 -7.34 -40.81
CA LEU A 186 2.37 -7.19 -40.53
C LEU A 186 1.52 -7.25 -41.80
N LEU A 187 1.97 -6.61 -42.88
CA LEU A 187 1.30 -6.67 -44.18
C LEU A 187 1.36 -8.10 -44.76
N ALA A 188 2.48 -8.81 -44.59
CA ALA A 188 2.61 -10.20 -45.02
C ALA A 188 1.58 -11.10 -44.33
N GLU A 189 1.46 -11.02 -43.00
CA GLU A 189 0.49 -11.84 -42.26
C GLU A 189 -0.95 -11.43 -42.60
N ALA A 190 -1.25 -10.13 -42.71
CA ALA A 190 -2.58 -9.66 -43.08
C ALA A 190 -3.00 -10.07 -44.52
N LEU A 191 -2.05 -10.17 -45.45
CA LEU A 191 -2.29 -10.71 -46.78
C LEU A 191 -2.49 -12.23 -46.73
N ARG A 192 -1.73 -12.94 -45.88
CA ARG A 192 -1.84 -14.39 -45.69
C ARG A 192 -3.17 -14.83 -45.09
N ASP A 193 -3.68 -14.03 -44.15
CA ASP A 193 -4.98 -14.24 -43.50
C ASP A 193 -6.15 -13.62 -44.29
N ASP A 194 -5.90 -13.15 -45.53
CA ASP A 194 -6.89 -12.54 -46.43
C ASP A 194 -7.65 -11.33 -45.85
N LEU A 195 -7.13 -10.72 -44.77
CA LEU A 195 -7.76 -9.61 -44.04
C LEU A 195 -7.96 -8.35 -44.89
N HIS A 196 -7.13 -8.19 -45.93
CA HIS A 196 -7.18 -7.06 -46.86
C HIS A 196 -8.47 -7.02 -47.70
N HIS A 197 -9.12 -8.17 -47.97
CA HIS A 197 -10.32 -8.23 -48.80
C HIS A 197 -11.46 -7.37 -48.23
N GLY A 198 -11.69 -7.44 -46.91
CA GLY A 198 -12.75 -6.66 -46.27
C GLY A 198 -12.51 -5.14 -46.36
N LEU A 199 -11.24 -4.71 -46.25
CA LEU A 199 -10.90 -3.30 -46.42
C LEU A 199 -11.06 -2.83 -47.87
N VAL A 200 -10.64 -3.67 -48.83
CA VAL A 200 -10.80 -3.39 -50.27
C VAL A 200 -12.27 -3.31 -50.64
N ASP A 201 -13.12 -4.19 -50.10
CA ASP A 201 -14.57 -4.15 -50.31
C ASP A 201 -15.18 -2.84 -49.81
N LEU A 202 -14.84 -2.43 -48.58
CA LEU A 202 -15.28 -1.15 -48.02
C LEU A 202 -14.81 0.04 -48.87
N MET A 203 -13.55 0.05 -49.31
CA MET A 203 -13.02 1.12 -50.16
C MET A 203 -13.71 1.18 -51.53
N LEU A 204 -13.98 0.04 -52.15
CA LEU A 204 -14.67 -0.02 -53.44
C LEU A 204 -16.12 0.42 -53.33
N GLU A 205 -16.79 0.07 -52.23
CA GLU A 205 -18.15 0.52 -51.93
C GLU A 205 -18.20 2.04 -51.76
N GLU A 206 -17.34 2.60 -50.92
CA GLU A 206 -17.33 4.06 -50.73
C GLU A 206 -16.90 4.83 -51.96
N MET A 207 -15.94 4.31 -52.73
CA MET A 207 -15.54 4.92 -54.00
C MET A 207 -16.68 4.89 -55.02
N HIS A 208 -17.44 3.78 -55.10
CA HIS A 208 -18.61 3.68 -55.94
C HIS A 208 -19.67 4.72 -55.54
N ASP A 209 -20.02 4.75 -54.26
CA ASP A 209 -21.10 5.60 -53.75
C ASP A 209 -20.74 7.07 -53.84
N TRP A 210 -19.48 7.43 -53.59
CA TRP A 210 -18.96 8.78 -53.80
C TRP A 210 -19.05 9.19 -55.28
N LEU A 211 -18.67 8.32 -56.22
CA LEU A 211 -18.76 8.62 -57.65
C LEU A 211 -20.22 8.83 -58.09
N VAL A 212 -21.15 8.01 -57.62
CA VAL A 212 -22.58 8.16 -57.93
C VAL A 212 -23.15 9.45 -57.33
N ALA A 213 -22.75 9.80 -56.11
CA ALA A 213 -23.23 10.97 -55.40
C ALA A 213 -22.64 12.30 -55.91
N ASN A 214 -21.45 12.26 -56.53
CA ASN A 214 -20.71 13.48 -56.94
C ASN A 214 -20.40 13.54 -58.44
N PRO A 215 -21.41 13.45 -59.34
CA PRO A 215 -21.16 13.44 -60.78
C PRO A 215 -20.55 14.76 -61.28
N GLU A 216 -20.96 15.91 -60.74
CA GLU A 216 -20.44 17.21 -61.18
C GLU A 216 -18.96 17.40 -60.82
N THR A 217 -18.55 17.01 -59.61
CA THR A 217 -17.15 17.08 -59.17
C THR A 217 -16.25 16.22 -60.06
N VAL A 218 -16.72 15.02 -60.43
CA VAL A 218 -15.96 14.15 -61.34
C VAL A 218 -15.85 14.77 -62.73
N ARG A 219 -16.93 15.38 -63.23
CA ARG A 219 -16.92 16.08 -64.53
C ARG A 219 -15.96 17.26 -64.53
N GLU A 220 -15.91 18.03 -63.45
CA GLU A 220 -15.00 19.16 -63.29
C GLU A 220 -13.53 18.71 -63.32
N VAL A 221 -13.17 17.71 -62.50
CA VAL A 221 -11.80 17.15 -62.46
C VAL A 221 -11.37 16.56 -63.81
N LEU A 222 -12.28 15.88 -64.52
CA LEU A 222 -12.00 15.38 -65.86
C LEU A 222 -11.94 16.50 -66.91
N GLY A 223 -12.75 17.55 -66.74
CA GLY A 223 -12.80 18.73 -67.58
C GLY A 223 -11.51 19.55 -67.54
N GLU A 224 -10.87 19.67 -66.38
CA GLU A 224 -9.57 20.34 -66.22
C GLU A 224 -8.46 19.70 -67.06
N ARG A 225 -8.60 18.41 -67.39
CA ARG A 225 -7.64 17.66 -68.23
C ARG A 225 -8.10 17.52 -69.69
N ALA A 226 -9.22 18.15 -70.06
CA ALA A 226 -9.73 18.08 -71.41
C ALA A 226 -8.78 18.77 -72.40
N PRO A 227 -8.52 18.17 -73.58
CA PRO A 227 -7.62 18.78 -74.55
C PRO A 227 -8.18 20.10 -75.07
N TRP A 228 -7.35 21.14 -75.06
CA TRP A 228 -7.70 22.49 -75.52
C TRP A 228 -8.09 22.55 -77.01
N TRP A 229 -7.69 21.56 -77.80
CA TRP A 229 -7.94 21.48 -79.24
C TRP A 229 -9.27 20.78 -79.61
N ALA A 230 -9.95 20.15 -78.65
CA ALA A 230 -11.18 19.39 -78.89
C ALA A 230 -12.44 20.25 -78.67
N PRO A 231 -13.48 20.13 -79.52
CA PRO A 231 -14.74 20.85 -79.32
C PRO A 231 -15.42 20.52 -77.98
N GLU A 232 -16.05 21.51 -77.36
CA GLU A 232 -16.68 21.39 -76.04
C GLU A 232 -17.75 20.28 -75.98
N SER A 233 -18.51 20.08 -77.07
CA SER A 233 -19.50 19.01 -77.18
C SER A 233 -18.87 17.61 -77.15
N VAL A 234 -17.71 17.43 -77.77
CA VAL A 234 -16.95 16.17 -77.77
C VAL A 234 -16.36 15.93 -76.38
N ASN A 235 -15.76 16.96 -75.78
CA ASN A 235 -15.23 16.87 -74.41
C ASN A 235 -16.33 16.49 -73.42
N THR A 236 -17.49 17.14 -73.48
CA THR A 236 -18.63 16.87 -72.59
C THR A 236 -19.15 15.44 -72.76
N TYR A 237 -19.28 14.97 -74.00
CA TYR A 237 -19.70 13.58 -74.27
C TYR A 237 -18.70 12.56 -73.73
N VAL A 238 -17.40 12.76 -73.97
CA VAL A 238 -16.35 11.85 -73.51
C VAL A 238 -16.28 11.84 -71.98
N ILE A 239 -16.33 13.01 -71.33
CA ILE A 239 -16.31 13.12 -69.87
C ILE A 239 -17.50 12.39 -69.25
N ASN A 240 -18.71 12.59 -69.78
CA ASN A 240 -19.91 11.88 -69.33
C ASN A 240 -19.80 10.36 -69.53
N ARG A 241 -19.25 9.93 -70.67
CA ARG A 241 -19.03 8.51 -70.95
C ARG A 241 -17.99 7.91 -70.00
N LEU A 242 -16.89 8.61 -69.74
CA LEU A 242 -15.84 8.21 -68.81
C LEU A 242 -16.36 8.10 -67.38
N HIS A 243 -17.15 9.06 -66.92
CA HIS A 243 -17.78 9.00 -65.60
C HIS A 243 -18.65 7.74 -65.45
N LEU A 244 -19.56 7.50 -66.39
CA LEU A 244 -20.42 6.31 -66.39
C LEU A 244 -19.61 5.01 -66.44
N GLU A 245 -18.52 4.99 -67.20
CA GLU A 245 -17.65 3.83 -67.31
C GLU A 245 -16.83 3.60 -66.03
N MET A 246 -16.39 4.66 -65.33
CA MET A 246 -15.72 4.53 -64.03
C MET A 246 -16.66 3.95 -62.96
N VAL A 247 -17.89 4.46 -62.86
CA VAL A 247 -18.90 3.92 -61.94
C VAL A 247 -19.16 2.45 -62.24
N ARG A 248 -19.35 2.12 -63.53
CA ARG A 248 -19.57 0.74 -63.98
C ARG A 248 -18.39 -0.17 -63.65
N TRP A 249 -17.17 0.26 -63.95
CA TRP A 249 -15.97 -0.52 -63.71
C TRP A 249 -15.76 -0.80 -62.22
N ILE A 250 -16.02 0.18 -61.36
CA ILE A 250 -15.92 -0.02 -59.90
C ILE A 250 -17.02 -0.96 -59.39
N ALA A 251 -18.24 -0.86 -59.93
CA ALA A 251 -19.31 -1.81 -59.63
C ALA A 251 -18.95 -3.25 -60.05
N GLU A 252 -18.29 -3.42 -61.21
CA GLU A 252 -17.79 -4.70 -61.68
C GLU A 252 -16.68 -5.27 -60.79
N ILE A 253 -15.73 -4.42 -60.34
CA ILE A 253 -14.70 -4.82 -59.38
C ILE A 253 -15.35 -5.22 -58.04
N ARG A 254 -16.34 -4.45 -57.56
CA ARG A 254 -17.06 -4.74 -56.31
C ARG A 254 -17.77 -6.08 -56.38
N GLY A 255 -18.47 -6.36 -57.49
CA GLY A 255 -19.28 -7.57 -57.67
C GLY A 255 -18.52 -8.85 -58.02
N ASN A 256 -17.22 -8.78 -58.34
CA ASN A 256 -16.42 -9.93 -58.73
C ASN A 256 -15.11 -10.02 -57.93
N GLN A 257 -15.03 -10.98 -57.01
CA GLN A 257 -13.82 -11.20 -56.20
C GLN A 257 -12.61 -11.65 -57.03
N GLU A 258 -12.83 -12.32 -58.16
CA GLU A 258 -11.75 -12.76 -59.05
C GLU A 258 -11.34 -11.71 -60.10
N HIS A 259 -11.85 -10.48 -59.98
CA HIS A 259 -11.60 -9.42 -60.94
C HIS A 259 -10.10 -9.13 -61.08
N ARG A 260 -9.64 -8.89 -62.33
CA ARG A 260 -8.22 -8.66 -62.63
C ARG A 260 -7.61 -7.51 -61.81
N ALA A 261 -8.39 -6.47 -61.53
CA ALA A 261 -7.95 -5.33 -60.72
C ALA A 261 -7.69 -5.71 -59.25
N ARG A 262 -8.50 -6.61 -58.66
CA ARG A 262 -8.27 -7.13 -57.29
C ARG A 262 -6.97 -7.93 -57.25
N LYS A 263 -6.81 -8.90 -58.16
CA LYS A 263 -5.58 -9.69 -58.30
C LYS A 263 -4.33 -8.82 -58.50
N ALA A 264 -4.45 -7.73 -59.25
CA ALA A 264 -3.36 -6.77 -59.44
C ALA A 264 -3.04 -6.00 -58.14
N LEU A 265 -4.05 -5.61 -57.37
CA LEU A 265 -3.88 -5.00 -56.06
C LEU A 265 -3.21 -5.96 -55.07
N ASP A 266 -3.65 -7.21 -55.02
CA ASP A 266 -3.09 -8.24 -54.12
C ASP A 266 -1.62 -8.49 -54.46
N SER A 267 -1.30 -8.60 -55.76
CA SER A 267 0.08 -8.72 -56.23
C SER A 267 0.92 -7.49 -55.88
N MET A 268 0.36 -6.28 -55.98
CA MET A 268 1.05 -5.04 -55.63
C MET A 268 1.30 -4.95 -54.12
N LEU A 269 0.33 -5.32 -53.30
CA LEU A 269 0.47 -5.35 -51.83
C LEU A 269 1.46 -6.43 -51.39
N GLY A 270 1.45 -7.61 -52.03
CA GLY A 270 2.43 -8.66 -51.80
C GLY A 270 3.85 -8.22 -52.16
N GLN A 271 4.01 -7.55 -53.30
CA GLN A 271 5.29 -6.98 -53.70
C GLN A 271 5.75 -5.89 -52.73
N LEU A 272 4.85 -5.00 -52.30
CA LEU A 272 5.14 -3.96 -51.32
C LEU A 272 5.58 -4.56 -49.97
N SER A 273 4.93 -5.64 -49.52
CA SER A 273 5.30 -6.37 -48.30
C SER A 273 6.73 -6.94 -48.41
N ALA A 274 7.05 -7.62 -49.52
CA ALA A 274 8.40 -8.15 -49.76
C ALA A 274 9.45 -7.03 -49.85
N ASP A 275 9.14 -5.94 -50.57
CA ASP A 275 10.02 -4.78 -50.69
C ASP A 275 10.25 -4.07 -49.34
N LEU A 276 9.25 -4.02 -48.46
CA LEU A 276 9.43 -3.47 -47.11
C LEU A 276 10.37 -4.31 -46.23
N LEU A 277 10.48 -5.61 -46.49
CA LEU A 277 11.37 -6.52 -45.77
C LEU A 277 12.80 -6.51 -46.33
N ASP A 278 12.94 -6.57 -47.66
CA ASP A 278 14.23 -6.89 -48.29
C ASP A 278 14.81 -5.75 -49.16
N ASN A 279 14.05 -4.70 -49.47
CA ASN A 279 14.47 -3.64 -50.39
C ASN A 279 14.83 -2.33 -49.67
N PRO A 280 16.13 -1.95 -49.60
CA PRO A 280 16.57 -0.76 -48.87
C PRO A 280 15.95 0.55 -49.39
N ALA A 281 15.66 0.66 -50.69
CA ALA A 281 15.08 1.87 -51.26
C ALA A 281 13.63 2.07 -50.80
N THR A 282 12.84 0.99 -50.72
CA THR A 282 11.46 1.03 -50.24
C THR A 282 11.41 1.26 -48.74
N GLN A 283 12.29 0.60 -47.98
CA GLN A 283 12.47 0.87 -46.56
C GLN A 283 12.77 2.34 -46.29
N GLN A 284 13.71 2.94 -47.02
CA GLN A 284 14.02 4.35 -46.84
C GLN A 284 12.83 5.27 -47.16
N ARG A 285 12.00 4.93 -48.15
CA ARG A 285 10.76 5.69 -48.44
C ARG A 285 9.75 5.58 -47.31
N ALA A 286 9.60 4.38 -46.73
CA ALA A 286 8.74 4.15 -45.57
C ALA A 286 9.23 4.91 -44.34
N GLU A 287 10.54 4.91 -44.07
CA GLU A 287 11.13 5.68 -42.98
C GLU A 287 10.96 7.20 -43.15
N ARG A 288 11.10 7.73 -44.38
CA ARG A 288 10.79 9.13 -44.66
C ARG A 288 9.30 9.46 -44.47
N LEU A 289 8.41 8.53 -44.78
CA LEU A 289 6.97 8.70 -44.53
C LEU A 289 6.69 8.70 -43.02
N LYS A 290 7.32 7.78 -42.27
CA LYS A 290 7.28 7.73 -40.80
C LYS A 290 7.68 9.09 -40.21
N GLU A 291 8.82 9.63 -40.61
CA GLU A 291 9.30 10.94 -40.12
C GLU A 291 8.26 12.04 -40.35
N ARG A 292 7.75 12.17 -41.58
CA ARG A 292 6.71 13.16 -41.92
C ARG A 292 5.43 13.00 -41.10
N VAL A 293 5.01 11.76 -40.83
CA VAL A 293 3.84 11.50 -40.00
C VAL A 293 4.12 11.90 -38.55
N LEU A 294 5.25 11.47 -37.98
CA LEU A 294 5.63 11.78 -36.59
C LEU A 294 5.85 13.28 -36.34
N ASP A 295 6.26 14.05 -37.36
CA ASP A 295 6.39 15.50 -37.29
C ASP A 295 5.05 16.24 -37.42
N HIS A 296 3.99 15.55 -37.86
CA HIS A 296 2.71 16.19 -38.13
C HIS A 296 1.95 16.48 -36.81
N PRO A 297 1.46 17.71 -36.58
CA PRO A 297 0.77 18.08 -35.34
C PRO A 297 -0.52 17.27 -35.10
N ALA A 298 -1.11 16.73 -36.16
CA ALA A 298 -2.27 15.85 -36.06
C ALA A 298 -1.99 14.54 -35.28
N VAL A 299 -0.74 14.06 -35.20
CA VAL A 299 -0.41 12.86 -34.43
C VAL A 299 -0.68 13.07 -32.95
N ILE A 300 -0.25 14.21 -32.41
CA ILE A 300 -0.47 14.58 -31.01
C ILE A 300 -1.97 14.77 -30.76
N ALA A 301 -2.66 15.52 -31.62
CA ALA A 301 -4.11 15.73 -31.49
C ALA A 301 -4.90 14.41 -31.53
N THR A 302 -4.51 13.48 -32.41
CA THR A 302 -5.13 12.16 -32.52
C THR A 302 -4.85 11.31 -31.28
N ALA A 303 -3.62 11.33 -30.76
CA ALA A 303 -3.26 10.62 -29.54
C ALA A 303 -4.05 11.12 -28.32
N ILE A 304 -4.21 12.45 -28.18
CA ILE A 304 -5.04 13.06 -27.12
C ILE A 304 -6.50 12.65 -27.26
N SER A 305 -7.05 12.67 -28.47
CA SER A 305 -8.43 12.26 -28.74
C SER A 305 -8.67 10.78 -28.41
N LEU A 306 -7.77 9.89 -28.85
CA LEU A 306 -7.82 8.46 -28.55
C LEU A 306 -7.68 8.20 -27.05
N TRP A 307 -6.78 8.91 -26.37
CA TRP A 307 -6.67 8.84 -24.92
C TRP A 307 -7.95 9.27 -24.23
N ASN A 308 -8.57 10.37 -24.64
CA ASN A 308 -9.81 10.85 -24.05
C ASN A 308 -10.97 9.86 -24.26
N ALA A 309 -11.06 9.26 -25.45
CA ALA A 309 -12.03 8.20 -25.73
C ALA A 309 -11.79 6.96 -24.85
N LEU A 310 -10.54 6.50 -24.75
CA LEU A 310 -10.15 5.37 -23.90
C LEU A 310 -10.40 5.67 -22.41
N ARG A 311 -9.98 6.83 -21.92
CA ARG A 311 -10.21 7.30 -20.54
C ARG A 311 -11.69 7.31 -20.21
N LYS A 312 -12.53 7.84 -21.11
CA LYS A 312 -13.99 7.82 -20.93
C LYS A 312 -14.53 6.40 -20.84
N ALA A 313 -14.13 5.52 -21.76
CA ALA A 313 -14.56 4.12 -21.77
C ALA A 313 -14.13 3.38 -20.49
N LEU A 314 -12.89 3.58 -20.05
CA LEU A 314 -12.35 2.99 -18.81
C LEU A 314 -13.06 3.53 -17.57
N LEU A 315 -13.26 4.84 -17.45
CA LEU A 315 -13.97 5.45 -16.32
C LEU A 315 -15.42 4.96 -16.25
N THR A 316 -16.12 4.85 -17.38
CA THR A 316 -17.47 4.27 -17.43
C THR A 316 -17.45 2.81 -16.98
N SER A 317 -16.52 2.00 -17.50
CA SER A 317 -16.43 0.59 -17.11
C SER A 317 -15.94 0.35 -15.68
N LEU A 318 -15.20 1.28 -15.09
CA LEU A 318 -14.76 1.24 -13.69
C LEU A 318 -15.84 1.75 -12.73
N GLY A 319 -16.74 2.63 -13.18
CA GLY A 319 -17.87 3.11 -12.39
C GLY A 319 -19.03 2.12 -12.32
N ASP A 320 -19.20 1.29 -13.35
CA ASP A 320 -20.23 0.24 -13.39
C ASP A 320 -19.79 -1.02 -12.62
N PRO A 321 -20.51 -1.46 -11.57
CA PRO A 321 -20.26 -2.72 -10.86
C PRO A 321 -20.21 -3.95 -11.78
N HIS A 322 -20.96 -3.93 -12.89
CA HIS A 322 -20.99 -5.01 -13.88
C HIS A 322 -20.16 -4.71 -15.14
N GLY A 323 -19.35 -3.65 -15.11
CA GLY A 323 -18.48 -3.25 -16.20
C GLY A 323 -17.49 -4.34 -16.59
N ALA A 324 -17.07 -4.35 -17.87
CA ALA A 324 -16.15 -5.35 -18.40
C ALA A 324 -14.81 -5.35 -17.65
N VAL A 325 -14.28 -4.17 -17.30
CA VAL A 325 -13.02 -4.02 -16.56
C VAL A 325 -13.15 -4.60 -15.15
N ARG A 326 -14.20 -4.28 -14.39
CA ARG A 326 -14.40 -4.84 -13.04
C ARG A 326 -14.55 -6.36 -13.06
N ARG A 327 -15.36 -6.89 -13.98
CA ARG A 327 -15.49 -8.35 -14.15
C ARG A 327 -14.16 -9.00 -14.49
N ARG A 328 -13.36 -8.38 -15.37
CA ARG A 328 -12.03 -8.92 -15.69
C ARG A 328 -11.10 -8.87 -14.47
N LEU A 329 -11.08 -7.77 -13.73
CA LEU A 329 -10.29 -7.65 -12.50
C LEU A 329 -10.66 -8.71 -11.48
N LEU A 330 -11.95 -9.01 -11.32
CA LEU A 330 -12.42 -10.06 -10.41
C LEU A 330 -11.86 -11.43 -10.81
N VAL A 331 -11.97 -11.80 -12.09
CA VAL A 331 -11.40 -13.06 -12.61
C VAL A 331 -9.88 -13.12 -12.40
N GLU A 332 -9.17 -12.01 -12.60
CA GLU A 332 -7.72 -11.96 -12.38
C GLU A 332 -7.35 -12.07 -10.89
N VAL A 333 -8.13 -11.46 -9.99
CA VAL A 333 -7.94 -11.57 -8.53
C VAL A 333 -8.19 -12.99 -8.06
N GLU A 334 -9.26 -13.63 -8.52
CA GLU A 334 -9.59 -15.03 -8.20
C GLU A 334 -8.52 -16.00 -8.74
N SER A 335 -8.12 -15.81 -10.00
CA SER A 335 -7.03 -16.58 -10.63
C SER A 335 -5.70 -16.38 -9.89
N GLY A 336 -5.39 -15.15 -9.51
CA GLY A 336 -4.22 -14.79 -8.71
C GLY A 336 -4.23 -15.47 -7.34
N SER A 337 -5.36 -15.44 -6.63
CA SER A 337 -5.55 -16.15 -5.36
C SER A 337 -5.33 -17.66 -5.52
N ALA A 338 -5.95 -18.29 -6.52
CA ALA A 338 -5.79 -19.71 -6.79
C ALA A 338 -4.32 -20.07 -7.07
N ARG A 339 -3.63 -19.25 -7.86
CA ARG A 339 -2.20 -19.42 -8.15
C ARG A 339 -1.35 -19.31 -6.89
N LEU A 340 -1.56 -18.27 -6.07
CA LEU A 340 -0.84 -18.11 -4.79
C LEU A 340 -1.06 -19.31 -3.86
N ARG A 341 -2.27 -19.88 -3.79
CA ARG A 341 -2.55 -21.05 -2.94
C ARG A 341 -1.84 -22.31 -3.44
N SER A 342 -1.70 -22.47 -4.75
CA SER A 342 -1.07 -23.66 -5.37
C SER A 342 0.46 -23.60 -5.40
N ASP A 343 1.05 -22.42 -5.54
CA ASP A 343 2.49 -22.24 -5.74
C ASP A 343 3.18 -21.85 -4.43
N GLY A 344 3.89 -22.81 -3.83
CA GLY A 344 4.70 -22.57 -2.63
C GLY A 344 5.88 -21.63 -2.86
N ALA A 345 6.55 -21.74 -4.02
CA ALA A 345 7.73 -20.92 -4.32
C ALA A 345 7.34 -19.44 -4.54
N LEU A 346 6.18 -19.17 -5.14
CA LEU A 346 5.63 -17.83 -5.25
C LEU A 346 5.31 -17.24 -3.87
N ARG A 347 4.69 -18.02 -2.97
CA ARG A 347 4.41 -17.59 -1.59
C ARG A 347 5.68 -17.23 -0.84
N ASP A 348 6.70 -18.09 -0.90
CA ASP A 348 7.99 -17.83 -0.24
C ASP A 348 8.67 -16.55 -0.76
N ARG A 349 8.56 -16.26 -2.06
CA ARG A 349 9.08 -15.01 -2.64
C ARG A 349 8.32 -13.78 -2.15
N LEU A 350 6.98 -13.88 -2.08
CA LEU A 350 6.14 -12.78 -1.60
C LEU A 350 6.33 -12.54 -0.09
N ASP A 351 6.45 -13.58 0.72
CA ASP A 351 6.72 -13.47 2.15
C ASP A 351 8.10 -12.86 2.42
N LYS A 352 9.12 -13.23 1.64
CA LYS A 352 10.44 -12.57 1.70
C LYS A 352 10.36 -11.10 1.32
N ALA A 353 9.68 -10.77 0.22
CA ALA A 353 9.50 -9.38 -0.19
C ALA A 353 8.73 -8.56 0.86
N ALA A 354 7.72 -9.16 1.51
CA ALA A 354 6.99 -8.53 2.61
C ALA A 354 7.88 -8.32 3.84
N ALA A 355 8.73 -9.30 4.18
CA ALA A 355 9.70 -9.16 5.25
C ALA A 355 10.73 -8.06 4.96
N ASP A 356 11.27 -8.01 3.74
CA ASP A 356 12.21 -6.96 3.32
C ASP A 356 11.56 -5.57 3.36
N ALA A 357 10.31 -5.44 2.91
CA ALA A 357 9.56 -4.20 2.99
C ALA A 357 9.29 -3.77 4.45
N ALA A 358 8.98 -4.72 5.34
CA ALA A 358 8.77 -4.44 6.76
C ALA A 358 10.07 -4.00 7.44
N VAL A 359 11.19 -4.68 7.17
CA VAL A 359 12.52 -4.30 7.65
C VAL A 359 12.88 -2.90 7.16
N PHE A 360 12.68 -2.61 5.86
CA PHE A 360 12.92 -1.28 5.31
C PHE A 360 12.07 -0.21 5.97
N ALA A 361 10.78 -0.48 6.22
CA ALA A 361 9.91 0.47 6.90
C ALA A 361 10.35 0.72 8.35
N VAL A 362 10.79 -0.31 9.08
CA VAL A 362 11.28 -0.19 10.45
C VAL A 362 12.64 0.51 10.49
N ASP A 363 13.55 0.23 9.57
CA ASP A 363 14.84 0.94 9.47
C ASP A 363 14.63 2.44 9.15
N ARG A 364 13.71 2.74 8.23
CA ARG A 364 13.45 4.11 7.78
C ARG A 364 12.66 4.95 8.80
N TYR A 365 11.68 4.34 9.48
CA TYR A 365 10.68 5.05 10.30
C TYR A 365 10.57 4.53 11.75
N GLY A 366 11.35 3.52 12.14
CA GLY A 366 11.27 2.89 13.46
C GLY A 366 11.54 3.86 14.60
N ALA A 367 12.50 4.78 14.43
CA ALA A 367 12.78 5.83 15.41
C ALA A 367 11.58 6.78 15.62
N GLU A 368 10.84 7.11 14.56
CA GLU A 368 9.62 7.92 14.67
C GLU A 368 8.52 7.15 15.42
N LEU A 369 8.44 5.83 15.22
CA LEU A 369 7.49 4.97 15.91
C LEU A 369 7.79 4.90 17.42
N THR A 370 9.06 4.75 17.81
CA THR A 370 9.45 4.69 19.22
C THR A 370 9.34 6.04 19.91
N ALA A 371 9.59 7.15 19.20
CA ALA A 371 9.43 8.52 19.73
C ALA A 371 8.00 8.82 20.20
N VAL A 372 6.99 8.10 19.67
CA VAL A 372 5.60 8.20 20.17
C VAL A 372 5.51 7.84 21.66
N ILE A 373 6.34 6.92 22.15
CA ILE A 373 6.39 6.51 23.57
C ILE A 373 6.79 7.70 24.43
N THR A 374 7.93 8.34 24.12
CA THR A 374 8.43 9.50 24.85
C THR A 374 7.44 10.66 24.78
N HIS A 375 6.94 11.00 23.59
CA HIS A 375 5.94 12.06 23.44
C HIS A 375 4.65 11.81 24.22
N THR A 376 4.24 10.55 24.38
CA THR A 376 3.05 10.20 25.17
C THR A 376 3.31 10.38 26.67
N ILE A 377 4.49 9.98 27.15
CA ILE A 377 4.88 10.09 28.57
C ILE A 377 5.17 11.55 28.95
N GLU A 378 5.76 12.34 28.06
CA GLU A 378 6.00 13.77 28.22
C GLU A 378 4.69 14.54 28.47
N ARG A 379 3.62 14.16 27.78
CA ARG A 379 2.27 14.76 27.91
C ARG A 379 1.57 14.46 29.23
N TRP A 380 1.94 13.40 29.93
CA TRP A 380 1.39 13.11 31.25
C TRP A 380 2.03 14.01 32.30
N ASP A 381 1.21 14.57 33.21
CA ASP A 381 1.77 15.17 34.41
C ASP A 381 2.45 14.07 35.27
N GLY A 382 3.46 14.44 36.07
CA GLY A 382 4.22 13.47 36.86
C GLY A 382 3.38 12.69 37.88
N LYS A 383 2.27 13.26 38.38
CA LYS A 383 1.37 12.58 39.32
C LYS A 383 0.51 11.54 38.60
N GLU A 384 0.08 11.83 37.39
CA GLU A 384 -0.68 10.96 36.52
C GLU A 384 0.17 9.79 36.02
N ALA A 385 1.40 10.06 35.57
CA ALA A 385 2.36 9.02 35.21
C ALA A 385 2.61 8.06 36.40
N ALA A 386 2.88 8.60 37.59
CA ALA A 386 3.09 7.79 38.78
C ALA A 386 1.84 6.98 39.17
N ARG A 387 0.63 7.54 39.05
CA ARG A 387 -0.61 6.83 39.34
C ARG A 387 -0.86 5.67 38.38
N ARG A 388 -0.59 5.88 37.08
CA ARG A 388 -0.75 4.82 36.06
C ARG A 388 0.26 3.69 36.27
N ILE A 389 1.50 4.02 36.60
CA ILE A 389 2.53 3.03 36.90
C ILE A 389 2.18 2.30 38.22
N GLU A 390 1.82 3.02 39.29
CA GLU A 390 1.40 2.42 40.57
C GLU A 390 0.21 1.46 40.40
N LEU A 391 -0.70 1.72 39.47
CA LEU A 391 -1.81 0.82 39.18
C LEU A 391 -1.35 -0.53 38.59
N HIS A 392 -0.31 -0.51 37.74
CA HIS A 392 0.19 -1.69 37.05
C HIS A 392 1.14 -2.52 37.91
N VAL A 393 2.05 -1.89 38.67
CA VAL A 393 3.06 -2.59 39.49
C VAL A 393 2.79 -2.56 40.99
N GLY A 394 1.83 -1.76 41.47
CA GLY A 394 1.66 -1.50 42.91
C GLY A 394 1.28 -2.72 43.73
N ARG A 395 0.60 -3.71 43.13
CA ARG A 395 0.29 -4.99 43.79
C ARG A 395 1.59 -5.73 44.13
N ASP A 396 2.48 -5.82 43.15
CA ASP A 396 3.73 -6.56 43.28
C ASP A 396 4.68 -5.84 44.24
N LEU A 397 4.63 -4.50 44.29
CA LEU A 397 5.35 -3.70 45.29
C LEU A 397 4.83 -3.88 46.73
N GLN A 398 3.57 -4.29 46.94
CA GLN A 398 3.11 -4.61 48.30
C GLN A 398 3.76 -5.90 48.83
N PHE A 399 4.15 -6.85 47.97
CA PHE A 399 4.86 -8.05 48.42
C PHE A 399 6.22 -7.71 49.03
N ILE A 400 6.90 -6.66 48.55
CA ILE A 400 8.13 -6.18 49.17
C ILE A 400 7.88 -5.83 50.64
N ARG A 401 6.79 -5.11 50.97
CA ARG A 401 6.45 -4.75 52.35
C ARG A 401 6.10 -5.95 53.24
N ILE A 402 5.36 -6.91 52.69
CA ILE A 402 5.01 -8.15 53.40
C ILE A 402 6.31 -8.92 53.71
N ASN A 403 7.18 -9.07 52.71
CA ASN A 403 8.47 -9.71 52.86
C ASN A 403 9.37 -8.96 53.85
N GLY A 404 9.40 -7.62 53.82
CA GLY A 404 10.13 -6.80 54.78
C GLY A 404 9.68 -7.00 56.22
N THR A 405 8.38 -7.22 56.43
CA THR A 405 7.84 -7.56 57.76
C THR A 405 8.35 -8.93 58.21
N ILE A 406 8.26 -9.94 57.34
CA ILE A 406 8.64 -11.33 57.67
C ILE A 406 10.15 -11.46 57.86
N VAL A 407 10.94 -10.96 56.91
CA VAL A 407 12.40 -11.01 56.92
C VAL A 407 12.94 -10.16 58.07
N GLY A 408 12.36 -8.97 58.30
CA GLY A 408 12.67 -8.14 59.46
C GLY A 408 12.53 -8.92 60.76
N GLY A 409 11.43 -9.64 60.95
CA GLY A 409 11.23 -10.46 62.14
C GLY A 409 12.21 -11.61 62.29
N LEU A 410 12.51 -12.33 61.22
CA LEU A 410 13.50 -13.41 61.24
C LEU A 410 14.89 -12.88 61.58
N VAL A 411 15.28 -11.74 61.02
CA VAL A 411 16.56 -11.09 61.32
C VAL A 411 16.60 -10.59 62.76
N GLY A 412 15.52 -9.99 63.26
CA GLY A 412 15.40 -9.57 64.66
C GLY A 412 15.55 -10.74 65.63
N LEU A 413 14.88 -11.85 65.34
CA LEU A 413 15.01 -13.11 66.11
C LEU A 413 16.45 -13.62 66.11
N LEU A 414 17.12 -13.61 64.96
CA LEU A 414 18.50 -14.07 64.84
C LEU A 414 19.48 -13.15 65.57
N ILE A 415 19.31 -11.82 65.45
CA ILE A 415 20.13 -10.84 66.18
C ILE A 415 19.93 -11.04 67.68
N HIS A 416 18.69 -11.21 68.14
CA HIS A 416 18.41 -11.45 69.56
C HIS A 416 19.02 -12.78 70.04
N ALA A 417 18.91 -13.85 69.26
CA ALA A 417 19.54 -15.14 69.57
C ALA A 417 21.06 -15.00 69.74
N VAL A 418 21.73 -14.25 68.86
CA VAL A 418 23.17 -13.99 68.93
C VAL A 418 23.50 -13.11 70.14
N SER A 419 22.71 -12.06 70.41
CA SER A 419 22.92 -11.19 71.57
C SER A 419 22.79 -11.91 72.90
N VAL A 420 21.83 -12.84 73.01
CA VAL A 420 21.64 -13.72 74.17
C VAL A 420 22.73 -14.77 74.28
N ALA A 421 23.30 -15.25 73.17
CA ALA A 421 24.41 -16.21 73.20
C ALA A 421 25.77 -15.56 73.54
N LEU A 422 25.89 -14.24 73.35
CA LEU A 422 27.11 -13.45 73.63
C LEU A 422 27.13 -12.85 75.05
N HIS A 423 25.99 -12.81 75.75
CA HIS A 423 25.86 -12.46 77.16
C HIS A 423 25.78 -13.73 78.00
#